data_AF-A0A938KTG5-F1
#
_entry.id   AF-A0A938KTG5-F1
#
_cell.length_a   1.000
_cell.length_b   1.000
_cell.length_c   1.000
_cell.angle_alpha   90.00
_cell.angle_beta   90.00
_cell.angle_gamma   90.00
#
_symmetry.space_group_name_H-M   'P 1'
#
loop_
_entity.id
_entity.type
_entity.pdbx_description
1 polymer ?
#
loop_
_entity_poly.entity_id
_entity_poly.type
_entity_poly.pdbx_seq_one_letter_code
_entity_poly.pdbx_strand_id
1 'polypeptide(L)'
;MSFRSLLLLSLLATPLVAQRPAGPSGPNGMPPAPRDRMADPIPAAEYPAYVRKSAPTDATIQKIWDEGMTRSQAMTLGQVFLDQYGQRLTGSPQSDAALDWLVRTYAGWGVSARKERYGTWLGWNKGVTHLDLIAPRIRSLEATAMAWSPSTNGTIEGEVVAYPLGISTPEAFDAWLPNVRGK
;
A
#
# COMPACT_ATOMS: atom_id res chain seq x y z
N MET A 1 -13.91 19.19 12.10
CA MET A 1 -12.48 18.77 12.07
C MET A 1 -12.15 18.37 10.65
N SER A 2 -11.51 19.26 9.89
CA SER A 2 -11.30 19.09 8.44
C SER A 2 -9.97 18.39 8.18
N PHE A 3 -10.00 17.09 7.88
CA PHE A 3 -8.82 16.37 7.38
C PHE A 3 -8.56 16.79 5.92
N ARG A 4 -7.48 17.54 5.71
CA ARG A 4 -6.90 17.83 4.39
C ARG A 4 -5.79 16.81 4.15
N SER A 5 -6.08 15.75 3.41
CA SER A 5 -5.05 14.87 2.85
C SER A 5 -4.35 15.61 1.71
N LEU A 6 -3.00 15.60 1.68
CA LEU A 6 -2.17 16.00 0.55
C LEU A 6 -1.27 14.80 0.18
N LEU A 7 -1.21 14.44 -1.10
CA LEU A 7 -0.43 13.32 -1.62
C LEU A 7 0.98 13.84 -1.88
N LEU A 8 1.94 13.34 -1.10
CA LEU A 8 3.37 13.65 -1.23
C LEU A 8 4.04 12.56 -2.06
N LEU A 9 4.64 12.94 -3.20
CA LEU A 9 5.57 12.10 -3.93
C LEU A 9 6.98 12.66 -3.70
N SER A 10 7.81 11.94 -2.95
CA SER A 10 9.21 12.29 -2.70
C SER A 10 10.13 11.40 -3.54
N LEU A 11 11.03 12.02 -4.33
CA LEU A 11 12.21 11.36 -4.88
C LEU A 11 13.40 11.67 -3.98
N LEU A 12 13.97 10.63 -3.36
CA LEU A 12 15.21 10.68 -2.60
C LEU A 12 16.41 10.51 -3.53
N ALA A 13 17.33 11.47 -3.52
CA ALA A 13 18.66 11.32 -4.11
C ALA A 13 19.68 11.07 -2.99
N THR A 14 20.15 9.83 -2.86
CA THR A 14 21.26 9.45 -1.98
C THR A 14 22.60 9.60 -2.70
N PRO A 15 23.61 10.24 -2.10
CA PRO A 15 24.99 10.06 -2.51
C PRO A 15 25.79 9.24 -1.50
N LEU A 16 26.90 8.71 -2.03
CA LEU A 16 28.06 8.10 -1.37
C LEU A 16 28.00 6.60 -1.05
N VAL A 17 28.40 5.86 -2.08
CA VAL A 17 28.86 4.46 -2.04
C VAL A 17 30.11 4.37 -1.17
N ALA A 18 30.01 3.66 -0.05
CA ALA A 18 31.15 3.11 0.68
C ALA A 18 31.75 1.97 -0.16
N GLN A 19 33.02 2.08 -0.55
CA GLN A 19 33.73 1.00 -1.21
C GLN A 19 33.96 -0.15 -0.21
N ARG A 20 33.31 -1.29 -0.47
CA ARG A 20 33.49 -2.56 0.22
C ARG A 20 34.73 -3.28 -0.36
N PRO A 21 35.55 -3.95 0.46
CA PRO A 21 36.68 -4.74 -0.04
C PRO A 21 36.21 -5.81 -1.03
N ALA A 22 36.98 -5.99 -2.11
CA ALA A 22 36.67 -6.90 -3.21
C ALA A 22 36.46 -8.33 -2.70
N GLY A 23 35.28 -8.88 -2.96
CA GLY A 23 35.02 -10.31 -2.81
C GLY A 23 35.72 -11.14 -3.90
N PRO A 24 35.78 -12.47 -3.75
CA PRO A 24 36.48 -13.35 -4.68
C PRO A 24 35.95 -13.19 -6.12
N SER A 25 36.88 -13.16 -7.07
CA SER A 25 36.64 -12.99 -8.51
C SER A 25 35.91 -14.18 -9.13
N GLY A 26 34.97 -13.91 -10.05
CA GLY A 26 34.28 -14.95 -10.81
C GLY A 26 35.20 -15.69 -11.80
N PRO A 27 34.70 -16.72 -12.50
CA PRO A 27 35.50 -17.68 -13.29
C PRO A 27 36.36 -17.11 -14.44
N ASN A 28 36.34 -15.80 -14.70
CA ASN A 28 37.10 -15.14 -15.77
C ASN A 28 37.68 -13.78 -15.35
N GLY A 29 37.92 -13.55 -14.05
CA GLY A 29 38.47 -12.28 -13.57
C GLY A 29 37.52 -11.07 -13.70
N MET A 30 36.27 -11.30 -14.13
CA MET A 30 35.23 -10.28 -14.15
C MET A 30 34.71 -10.04 -12.72
N PRO A 31 34.49 -8.78 -12.30
CA PRO A 31 33.78 -8.53 -11.06
C PRO A 31 32.41 -9.21 -11.11
N PRO A 32 31.98 -9.89 -10.04
CA PRO A 32 30.66 -10.52 -10.01
C PRO A 32 29.60 -9.45 -10.31
N ALA A 33 28.63 -9.79 -11.16
CA ALA A 33 27.52 -8.90 -11.48
C ALA A 33 26.87 -8.40 -10.17
N PRO A 34 26.47 -7.13 -10.07
CA PRO A 34 25.78 -6.62 -8.90
C PRO A 34 24.54 -7.48 -8.65
N ARG A 35 24.46 -8.10 -7.46
CA ARG A 35 23.27 -8.86 -7.07
C ARG A 35 22.09 -7.91 -7.02
N ASP A 36 21.03 -8.23 -7.76
CA ASP A 36 19.75 -7.55 -7.60
C ASP A 36 19.13 -8.08 -6.31
N ARG A 37 19.24 -7.30 -5.22
CA ARG A 37 18.72 -7.72 -3.90
C ARG A 37 17.21 -7.94 -3.88
N MET A 38 16.47 -7.45 -4.87
CA MET A 38 15.02 -7.62 -4.98
C MET A 38 14.63 -8.86 -5.79
N ALA A 39 15.46 -9.26 -6.76
CA ALA A 39 15.17 -10.39 -7.65
C ALA A 39 15.93 -11.68 -7.28
N ASP A 40 17.13 -11.57 -6.71
CA ASP A 40 17.95 -12.72 -6.36
C ASP A 40 17.51 -13.32 -5.01
N PRO A 41 17.23 -14.63 -4.93
CA PRO A 41 16.99 -15.29 -3.66
C PRO A 41 18.17 -15.07 -2.71
N ILE A 42 17.87 -14.73 -1.45
CA ILE A 42 18.88 -14.70 -0.39
C ILE A 42 19.49 -16.11 -0.32
N PRO A 43 20.83 -16.27 -0.34
CA PRO A 43 21.44 -17.59 -0.23
C PRO A 43 21.06 -18.22 1.10
N ALA A 44 20.82 -19.52 1.12
CA ALA A 44 20.43 -20.22 2.35
C ALA A 44 21.45 -20.07 3.50
N ALA A 45 22.72 -19.79 3.17
CA ALA A 45 23.78 -19.47 4.12
C ALA A 45 23.56 -18.12 4.83
N GLU A 46 22.88 -17.17 4.18
CA GLU A 46 22.62 -15.81 4.65
C GLU A 46 21.21 -15.64 5.24
N TYR A 47 20.40 -16.70 5.30
CA TYR A 47 19.09 -16.62 5.95
C TYR A 47 19.23 -16.24 7.44
N PRO A 48 18.35 -15.36 7.95
CA PRO A 48 18.30 -15.03 9.37
C PRO A 48 18.20 -16.28 10.24
N ALA A 49 18.79 -16.24 11.44
CA ALA A 49 18.85 -17.41 12.34
C ALA A 49 17.47 -17.98 12.75
N TYR A 50 16.40 -17.18 12.63
CA TYR A 50 15.03 -17.62 12.91
C TYR A 50 14.38 -18.41 11.78
N VAL A 51 14.98 -18.46 10.58
CA VAL A 51 14.48 -19.25 9.46
C VAL A 51 14.91 -20.70 9.66
N ARG A 52 13.93 -21.60 9.84
CA ARG A 52 14.20 -23.04 9.90
C ARG A 52 14.78 -23.52 8.56
N LYS A 53 15.93 -24.21 8.63
CA LYS A 53 16.65 -24.76 7.46
C LYS A 53 16.43 -26.27 7.27
N SER A 54 15.93 -26.95 8.30
CA SER A 54 15.65 -28.39 8.28
C SER A 54 14.16 -28.65 8.41
N ALA A 55 13.71 -29.78 7.85
CA ALA A 55 12.32 -30.21 7.95
C ALA A 55 11.92 -30.41 9.42
N PRO A 56 10.69 -30.03 9.82
CA PRO A 56 10.19 -30.29 11.16
C PRO A 56 10.17 -31.78 11.47
N THR A 57 10.68 -32.17 12.64
CA THR A 57 10.64 -33.56 13.14
C THR A 57 9.46 -33.82 14.09
N ASP A 58 8.93 -32.77 14.71
CA ASP A 58 7.76 -32.87 15.58
C ASP A 58 6.51 -33.22 14.78
N ALA A 59 5.77 -34.24 15.24
CA ALA A 59 4.59 -34.76 14.55
C ALA A 59 3.46 -33.73 14.41
N THR A 60 3.30 -32.81 15.37
CA THR A 60 2.31 -31.74 15.30
C THR A 60 2.72 -30.71 14.24
N ILE A 61 3.99 -30.32 14.23
CA ILE A 61 4.50 -29.37 13.23
C ILE A 61 4.42 -29.97 11.82
N GLN A 62 4.67 -31.27 11.66
CA GLN A 62 4.51 -31.95 10.36
C GLN A 62 3.06 -31.89 9.86
N LYS A 63 2.07 -32.07 10.73
CA LYS A 63 0.66 -31.93 10.36
C LYS A 63 0.30 -30.51 9.91
N ILE A 64 0.82 -29.50 10.61
CA ILE A 64 0.62 -28.08 10.24
C ILE A 64 1.28 -27.78 8.89
N TRP A 65 2.50 -28.29 8.68
CA TRP A 65 3.21 -28.14 7.41
C TRP A 65 2.43 -28.76 6.25
N ASP A 66 1.97 -29.99 6.43
CA ASP A 66 1.18 -30.71 5.44
C ASP A 66 -0.14 -29.99 5.14
N GLU A 67 -0.84 -29.48 6.14
CA GLU A 67 -2.02 -28.63 5.93
C GLU A 67 -1.70 -27.40 5.07
N GLY A 68 -0.59 -26.71 5.37
CA GLY A 68 -0.19 -25.50 4.66
C GLY A 68 0.31 -25.75 3.23
N MET A 69 0.91 -26.91 2.96
CA MET A 69 1.56 -27.20 1.68
C MET A 69 0.72 -28.08 0.75
N THR A 70 -0.08 -29.00 1.28
CA THR A 70 -0.82 -30.00 0.48
C THR A 70 -2.33 -29.78 0.53
N ARG A 71 -2.87 -29.21 1.61
CA ARG A 71 -4.31 -28.93 1.79
C ARG A 71 -4.62 -27.43 1.94
N SER A 72 -3.74 -26.59 1.41
CA SER A 72 -3.85 -25.15 1.57
C SER A 72 -5.15 -24.59 0.98
N GLN A 73 -5.91 -23.87 1.80
CA GLN A 73 -7.08 -23.11 1.35
C GLN A 73 -6.73 -21.66 0.97
N ALA A 74 -5.44 -21.27 1.02
CA ALA A 74 -5.00 -19.89 0.87
C ALA A 74 -5.50 -19.22 -0.42
N MET A 75 -5.46 -19.93 -1.55
CA MET A 75 -5.93 -19.39 -2.83
C MET A 75 -7.44 -19.19 -2.86
N THR A 76 -8.20 -20.15 -2.32
CA THR A 76 -9.68 -20.08 -2.28
C THR A 76 -10.13 -18.94 -1.37
N LEU A 77 -9.54 -18.82 -0.19
CA LEU A 77 -9.84 -17.72 0.73
C LEU A 77 -9.36 -16.36 0.18
N GLY A 78 -8.20 -16.35 -0.47
CA GLY A 78 -7.63 -15.16 -1.11
C GLY A 78 -8.53 -14.60 -2.21
N GLN A 79 -9.11 -15.47 -3.04
CA GLN A 79 -10.04 -15.09 -4.10
C GLN A 79 -11.24 -14.29 -3.56
N VAL A 80 -11.82 -14.72 -2.44
CA VAL A 80 -12.93 -13.99 -1.81
C VAL A 80 -12.51 -12.58 -1.39
N PHE A 81 -11.34 -12.43 -0.79
CA PHE A 81 -10.86 -11.12 -0.35
C PHE A 81 -10.47 -10.19 -1.50
N LEU A 82 -9.88 -10.74 -2.56
CA LEU A 82 -9.30 -9.97 -3.65
C LEU A 82 -10.32 -9.63 -4.73
N ASP A 83 -11.23 -10.54 -5.05
CA ASP A 83 -12.17 -10.37 -6.16
C ASP A 83 -13.57 -10.00 -5.69
N GLN A 84 -14.09 -10.70 -4.67
CA GLN A 84 -15.46 -10.48 -4.21
C GLN A 84 -15.58 -9.18 -3.41
N TYR A 85 -14.70 -8.98 -2.42
CA TYR A 85 -14.72 -7.77 -1.59
C TYR A 85 -13.80 -6.65 -2.11
N GLY A 86 -12.71 -7.01 -2.78
CA GLY A 86 -11.81 -6.04 -3.42
C GLY A 86 -11.21 -5.03 -2.44
N GLN A 87 -11.40 -3.74 -2.73
CA GLN A 87 -10.89 -2.63 -1.91
C GLN A 87 -11.64 -2.51 -0.57
N ARG A 88 -10.91 -2.62 0.55
CA ARG A 88 -11.51 -2.76 1.91
C ARG A 88 -11.02 -1.68 2.88
N LEU A 89 -10.97 -0.42 2.43
CA LEU A 89 -10.53 0.68 3.30
C LEU A 89 -11.30 0.63 4.63
N THR A 90 -10.60 0.82 5.75
CA THR A 90 -11.19 0.73 7.09
C THR A 90 -12.44 1.62 7.21
N GLY A 91 -13.55 1.01 7.64
CA GLY A 91 -14.85 1.68 7.76
C GLY A 91 -15.64 1.84 6.46
N SER A 92 -15.15 1.28 5.33
CA SER A 92 -15.95 1.19 4.11
C SER A 92 -16.98 0.06 4.17
N PRO A 93 -18.06 0.11 3.37
CA PRO A 93 -19.04 -0.98 3.29
C PRO A 93 -18.43 -2.35 2.94
N GLN A 94 -17.40 -2.37 2.09
CA GLN A 94 -16.70 -3.59 1.70
C GLN A 94 -15.87 -4.16 2.86
N SER A 95 -15.30 -3.30 3.71
CA SER A 95 -14.59 -3.72 4.93
C SER A 95 -15.54 -4.42 5.90
N ASP A 96 -16.72 -3.82 6.14
CA ASP A 96 -17.74 -4.41 7.02
C ASP A 96 -18.27 -5.74 6.48
N ALA A 97 -18.54 -5.83 5.17
CA ALA A 97 -19.02 -7.05 4.53
C ALA A 97 -17.98 -8.18 4.58
N ALA A 98 -16.69 -7.86 4.41
CA ALA A 98 -15.60 -8.83 4.52
C ALA A 98 -15.43 -9.33 5.97
N LEU A 99 -15.60 -8.46 6.97
CA LEU A 99 -15.59 -8.87 8.38
C LEU A 99 -16.77 -9.77 8.72
N ASP A 100 -17.97 -9.49 8.20
CA ASP A 100 -19.14 -10.36 8.40
C ASP A 100 -18.93 -11.74 7.77
N TRP A 101 -18.31 -11.78 6.60
CA TRP A 101 -17.91 -13.04 5.98
C TRP A 101 -16.90 -13.80 6.82
N LEU A 102 -15.86 -13.12 7.33
CA LEU A 102 -14.83 -13.74 8.16
C LEU A 102 -15.43 -14.39 9.41
N VAL A 103 -16.34 -13.69 10.11
CA VAL A 103 -17.02 -14.22 11.30
C VAL A 103 -17.82 -15.49 10.95
N ARG A 104 -18.54 -15.51 9.81
CA ARG A 104 -19.27 -16.70 9.35
C ARG A 104 -18.33 -17.85 8.99
N THR A 105 -17.23 -17.56 8.30
CA THR A 105 -16.22 -18.57 7.93
C THR A 105 -15.63 -19.22 9.17
N TYR A 106 -15.27 -18.42 10.18
CA TYR A 106 -14.73 -18.93 11.45
C TYR A 106 -15.76 -19.76 12.20
N ALA A 107 -17.02 -19.33 12.24
CA ALA A 107 -18.10 -20.12 12.82
C ALA A 107 -18.26 -21.49 12.12
N GLY A 108 -18.13 -21.53 10.79
CA GLY A 108 -18.13 -22.78 10.01
C GLY A 108 -16.98 -23.72 10.35
N TRP A 109 -15.85 -23.19 10.83
CA TRP A 109 -14.72 -23.96 11.34
C TRP A 109 -14.82 -24.28 12.84
N GLY A 110 -15.92 -23.90 13.51
CA GLY A 110 -16.08 -24.04 14.95
C GLY A 110 -15.26 -23.06 15.79
N VAL A 111 -14.74 -21.98 15.18
CA VAL A 111 -13.98 -20.92 15.85
C VAL A 111 -14.91 -19.77 16.22
N SER A 112 -14.96 -19.43 17.51
CA SER A 112 -15.73 -18.27 17.99
C SER A 112 -15.03 -16.95 17.62
N ALA A 113 -15.75 -16.06 16.94
CA ALA A 113 -15.25 -14.77 16.49
C ALA A 113 -16.31 -13.68 16.66
N ARG A 114 -15.87 -12.44 16.88
CA ARG A 114 -16.73 -11.25 16.93
C ARG A 114 -16.02 -10.03 16.37
N LYS A 115 -16.80 -9.07 15.85
CA LYS A 115 -16.28 -7.76 15.43
C LYS A 115 -16.08 -6.90 16.67
N GLU A 116 -14.90 -6.29 16.80
CA GLU A 116 -14.64 -5.27 17.81
C GLU A 116 -14.74 -3.88 17.21
N ARG A 117 -15.54 -3.00 17.82
CA ARG A 117 -15.58 -1.61 17.40
C ARG A 117 -14.32 -0.91 17.88
N TYR A 118 -13.52 -0.42 16.95
CA TYR A 118 -12.40 0.46 17.23
C TYR A 118 -12.70 1.88 16.72
N GLY A 119 -13.02 2.79 17.66
CA GLY A 119 -13.30 4.20 17.39
C GLY A 119 -14.68 4.53 16.80
N THR A 120 -14.83 5.81 16.45
CA THR A 120 -16.10 6.43 16.03
C THR A 120 -15.96 7.32 14.79
N TRP A 121 -14.84 7.19 14.06
CA TRP A 121 -14.60 7.98 12.86
C TRP A 121 -15.59 7.65 11.75
N LEU A 122 -15.84 8.64 10.90
CA LEU A 122 -16.64 8.42 9.70
C LEU A 122 -15.89 7.47 8.76
N GLY A 123 -16.64 6.58 8.09
CA GLY A 123 -16.12 5.81 6.98
C GLY A 123 -15.93 6.69 5.75
N TRP A 124 -15.11 6.24 4.81
CA TRP A 124 -14.95 6.87 3.50
C TRP A 124 -15.00 5.82 2.42
N ASN A 125 -15.74 6.14 1.36
CA ASN A 125 -15.83 5.31 0.18
C ASN A 125 -15.43 6.17 -1.03
N LYS A 126 -14.48 5.64 -1.81
CA LYS A 126 -13.99 6.33 -3.00
C LYS A 126 -15.07 6.28 -4.08
N GLY A 127 -15.52 7.46 -4.50
CA GLY A 127 -16.36 7.60 -5.69
C GLY A 127 -15.54 7.63 -6.98
N VAL A 128 -16.23 7.90 -8.09
CA VAL A 128 -15.57 8.15 -9.38
C VAL A 128 -14.80 9.47 -9.28
N THR A 129 -13.55 9.46 -9.76
CA THR A 129 -12.75 10.68 -9.94
C THR A 129 -12.61 10.92 -11.43
N HIS A 130 -12.92 12.13 -11.86
CA HIS A 130 -12.76 12.55 -13.25
C HIS A 130 -12.10 13.93 -13.26
N LEU A 131 -11.06 14.08 -14.07
CA LEU A 131 -10.28 15.30 -14.18
C LEU A 131 -9.88 15.46 -15.65
N ASP A 132 -10.30 16.57 -16.24
CA ASP A 132 -9.91 16.95 -17.59
C ASP A 132 -9.19 18.29 -17.56
N LEU A 133 -8.08 18.36 -18.28
CA LEU A 133 -7.50 19.64 -18.70
C LEU A 133 -8.34 20.16 -19.85
N ILE A 134 -9.00 21.30 -19.69
CA ILE A 134 -9.84 21.90 -20.75
C ILE A 134 -9.11 22.97 -21.57
N ALA A 135 -8.03 23.55 -21.04
CA ALA A 135 -7.20 24.55 -21.70
C ALA A 135 -5.74 24.45 -21.25
N PRO A 136 -4.74 24.80 -22.09
CA PRO A 136 -4.87 25.23 -23.49
C PRO A 136 -5.13 24.07 -24.47
N ARG A 137 -5.01 22.81 -24.01
CA ARG A 137 -5.28 21.62 -24.82
C ARG A 137 -6.18 20.68 -24.04
N ILE A 138 -7.29 20.29 -24.67
CA ILE A 138 -8.25 19.37 -24.07
C ILE A 138 -7.61 17.99 -23.94
N ARG A 139 -7.39 17.52 -22.72
CA ARG A 139 -6.89 16.17 -22.42
C ARG A 139 -7.43 15.66 -21.10
N SER A 140 -7.83 14.40 -21.08
CA SER A 140 -8.13 13.71 -19.82
C SER A 140 -6.86 13.46 -19.03
N LEU A 141 -6.94 13.70 -17.73
CA LEU A 141 -5.85 13.52 -16.78
C LEU A 141 -6.10 12.27 -15.95
N GLU A 142 -5.03 11.49 -15.75
CA GLU A 142 -5.05 10.41 -14.78
C GLU A 142 -4.87 11.00 -13.38
N ALA A 143 -5.92 10.93 -12.56
CA ALA A 143 -5.91 11.44 -11.20
C ALA A 143 -6.74 10.55 -10.29
N THR A 144 -6.40 10.57 -9.00
CA THR A 144 -7.20 9.95 -7.95
C THR A 144 -7.53 10.96 -6.87
N ALA A 145 -8.77 10.95 -6.40
CA ALA A 145 -9.11 11.62 -5.15
C ALA A 145 -8.22 11.10 -4.02
N MET A 146 -7.80 12.01 -3.15
CA MET A 146 -7.05 11.66 -1.96
C MET A 146 -7.98 11.06 -0.92
N ALA A 147 -7.48 10.08 -0.16
CA ALA A 147 -8.27 9.47 0.91
C ALA A 147 -8.76 10.54 1.88
N TRP A 148 -10.05 10.45 2.25
CA TRP A 148 -10.73 11.38 3.16
C TRP A 148 -11.02 12.77 2.61
N SER A 149 -10.78 13.04 1.32
CA SER A 149 -11.23 14.29 0.71
C SER A 149 -12.75 14.31 0.54
N PRO A 150 -13.41 15.48 0.67
CA PRO A 150 -14.81 15.63 0.33
C PRO A 150 -15.02 15.44 -1.19
N SER A 151 -16.24 15.13 -1.59
CA SER A 151 -16.67 15.22 -2.98
C SER A 151 -16.93 16.67 -3.38
N THR A 152 -16.90 16.94 -4.68
CA THR A 152 -17.38 18.21 -5.24
C THR A 152 -18.91 18.17 -5.36
N ASN A 153 -19.56 19.35 -5.33
CA ASN A 153 -20.99 19.45 -5.63
C ASN A 153 -21.19 19.56 -7.15
N GLY A 154 -20.95 18.47 -7.87
CA GLY A 154 -20.91 18.43 -9.32
C GLY A 154 -19.55 18.84 -9.89
N THR A 155 -19.53 19.14 -11.19
CA THR A 155 -18.31 19.54 -11.90
C THR A 155 -17.85 20.92 -11.44
N ILE A 156 -16.57 21.06 -11.13
CA ILE A 156 -15.93 22.34 -10.79
C ILE A 156 -14.87 22.61 -11.86
N GLU A 157 -14.89 23.81 -12.41
CA GLU A 157 -13.87 24.34 -13.31
C GLU A 157 -13.07 25.41 -12.56
N GLY A 158 -11.75 25.37 -12.70
CA GLY A 158 -10.84 26.24 -11.96
C GLY A 158 -9.47 26.36 -12.63
N GLU A 159 -8.75 27.42 -12.28
CA GLU A 159 -7.41 27.67 -12.80
C GLU A 159 -6.38 26.94 -11.94
N VAL A 160 -5.50 26.14 -12.56
CA VAL A 160 -4.47 25.43 -11.81
C VAL A 160 -3.32 26.39 -11.49
N VAL A 161 -3.06 26.59 -10.19
CA VAL A 161 -1.89 27.35 -9.70
C VAL A 161 -0.81 26.38 -9.23
N ALA A 162 0.41 26.53 -9.74
CA ALA A 162 1.54 25.75 -9.26
C ALA A 162 1.87 26.11 -7.80
N TYR A 163 2.05 25.11 -6.96
CA TYR A 163 2.50 25.33 -5.59
C TYR A 163 3.92 25.91 -5.59
N PRO A 164 4.18 27.02 -4.88
CA PRO A 164 5.50 27.65 -4.87
C PRO A 164 6.52 26.79 -4.11
N LEU A 165 7.62 26.47 -4.80
CA LEU A 165 8.76 25.80 -4.18
C LEU A 165 9.46 26.77 -3.22
N GLY A 166 9.53 26.42 -1.94
CA GLY A 166 10.23 27.22 -0.91
C GLY A 166 9.37 27.73 0.24
N ILE A 167 8.05 27.49 0.23
CA ILE A 167 7.22 27.70 1.43
C ILE A 167 7.44 26.54 2.40
N SER A 168 8.10 26.84 3.52
CA SER A 168 8.39 25.88 4.60
C SER A 168 7.85 26.29 5.97
N THR A 169 7.30 27.51 6.09
CA THR A 169 6.71 28.00 7.35
C THR A 169 5.20 28.22 7.20
N PRO A 170 4.42 28.06 8.29
CA PRO A 170 2.98 28.34 8.28
C PRO A 170 2.65 29.77 7.85
N GLU A 171 3.43 30.76 8.27
CA GLU A 171 3.17 32.18 7.98
C GLU A 171 3.35 32.50 6.48
N ALA A 172 4.36 31.90 5.86
CA ALA A 172 4.59 32.03 4.42
C ALA A 172 3.47 31.36 3.61
N PHE A 173 2.95 30.24 4.10
CA PHE A 173 1.79 29.57 3.50
C PHE A 173 0.54 30.44 3.59
N ASP A 174 0.26 31.01 4.77
CA ASP A 174 -0.90 31.87 4.99
C ASP A 174 -0.84 33.14 4.13
N ALA A 175 0.35 33.72 3.95
CA ALA A 175 0.55 34.86 3.05
C ALA A 175 0.30 34.51 1.57
N TRP A 176 0.51 33.25 1.17
CA TRP A 176 0.30 32.80 -0.21
C TRP A 176 -1.15 32.40 -0.52
N LEU A 177 -1.90 31.89 0.47
CA LEU A 177 -3.28 31.42 0.33
C LEU A 177 -4.24 32.36 -0.44
N PRO A 178 -4.17 33.71 -0.33
CA PRO A 178 -5.05 34.60 -1.09
C PRO A 178 -4.96 34.41 -2.61
N ASN A 179 -3.83 33.94 -3.13
CA ASN A 179 -3.60 33.78 -4.58
C ASN A 179 -4.40 32.65 -5.23
N VAL A 180 -4.90 31.70 -4.43
CA VAL A 180 -5.67 30.53 -4.92
C VAL A 180 -7.17 30.64 -4.65
N ARG A 181 -7.65 31.78 -4.14
CA ARG A 181 -9.08 31.95 -3.85
C ARG A 181 -9.90 31.95 -5.14
N GLY A 182 -10.86 31.02 -5.24
CA GLY A 182 -11.75 30.90 -6.40
C GLY A 182 -11.07 30.32 -7.64
N LYS A 183 -9.88 29.75 -7.48
CA LYS A 183 -9.16 28.99 -8.50
C LYS A 183 -9.27 27.51 -8.21
#